data_AF-A0A7S8E605-F1
#
_entry.id   AF-A0A7S8E605-F1
#
_cell.length_a   1.000
_cell.length_b   1.000
_cell.length_c   1.000
_cell.angle_alpha   90.00
_cell.angle_beta   90.00
_cell.angle_gamma   90.00
#
_symmetry.space_group_name_H-M   'P 1'
#
loop_
_entity.id
_entity.type
_entity.pdbx_description
1 polymer ?
#
loop_
_entity_poly.entity_id
_entity_poly.type
_entity_poly.pdbx_seq_one_letter_code
_entity_poly.pdbx_strand_id
1 'polypeptide(L)'
;MCTPSPVIPVVEVETVHLAITPLAPPEVTPFPCDDDLVMENWVTTVSFARIQVLAAYQSTFQRSRDEVVDDMETVLRQYRLLLQAGVPECGEEVNDQLINVLWQSMGMLQAYGNGEDRDYATMRGELELELDAIIEDALNLLIID
;
A
#
# COMPACT_ATOMS: atom_id res chain seq x y z
N MET A 1 -60.51 13.40 11.69
CA MET A 1 -59.33 13.29 12.56
C MET A 1 -58.21 12.70 11.71
N CYS A 2 -57.17 13.46 11.37
CA CYS A 2 -56.05 13.01 10.54
C CYS A 2 -54.86 12.73 11.47
N THR A 3 -54.33 11.51 11.45
CA THR A 3 -53.10 11.15 12.15
C THR A 3 -51.89 11.72 11.39
N PRO A 4 -50.94 12.38 12.07
CA PRO A 4 -49.71 12.84 11.43
C PRO A 4 -48.81 11.65 11.08
N SER A 5 -48.27 11.63 9.86
CA SER A 5 -47.22 10.70 9.46
C SER A 5 -45.94 10.95 10.27
N PRO A 6 -45.22 9.89 10.68
CA PRO A 6 -43.96 10.05 11.38
C PRO A 6 -42.90 10.63 10.44
N VAL A 7 -42.24 11.70 10.89
CA VAL A 7 -41.04 12.27 10.26
C VAL A 7 -39.91 11.27 10.48
N ILE A 8 -39.40 10.66 9.41
CA ILE A 8 -38.19 9.85 9.46
C ILE A 8 -37.01 10.84 9.57
N PRO A 9 -36.17 10.77 10.60
CA PRO A 9 -34.97 11.60 10.68
C PRO A 9 -34.03 11.22 9.53
N VAL A 10 -33.65 12.22 8.74
CA VAL A 10 -32.54 12.11 7.79
C VAL A 10 -31.29 11.91 8.63
N VAL A 11 -30.76 10.69 8.65
CA VAL A 11 -29.44 10.41 9.23
C VAL A 11 -28.43 11.08 8.31
N GLU A 12 -27.78 12.14 8.78
CA GLU A 12 -26.61 12.69 8.12
C GLU A 12 -25.56 11.57 8.05
N VAL A 13 -25.24 11.14 6.83
CA VAL A 13 -24.12 10.23 6.60
C VAL A 13 -22.88 11.03 6.97
N GLU A 14 -22.33 10.77 8.15
CA GLU A 14 -21.02 11.30 8.54
C GLU A 14 -20.04 10.97 7.43
N THR A 15 -19.38 12.00 6.91
CA THR A 15 -18.25 11.84 6.00
C THR A 15 -17.17 11.13 6.81
N VAL A 16 -17.00 9.83 6.56
CA VAL A 16 -15.93 9.02 7.15
C VAL A 16 -14.62 9.65 6.72
N HIS A 17 -14.03 10.47 7.60
CA HIS A 17 -12.66 10.92 7.42
C HIS A 17 -11.78 9.72 7.70
N LEU A 18 -11.23 9.12 6.66
CA LEU A 18 -10.33 7.98 6.76
C LEU A 18 -9.03 8.44 7.40
N ALA A 19 -8.96 8.38 8.73
CA ALA A 19 -7.76 8.69 9.49
C ALA A 19 -6.95 7.41 9.71
N ILE A 20 -6.20 6.97 8.71
CA ILE A 20 -5.04 6.12 8.96
C ILE A 20 -3.90 7.08 9.27
N THR A 21 -3.51 7.22 10.54
CA THR A 21 -2.33 8.01 10.91
C THR A 21 -1.11 7.20 10.54
N PRO A 22 -0.34 7.62 9.53
CA PRO A 22 0.79 6.83 9.12
C PRO A 22 2.00 7.31 9.95
N LEU A 23 2.57 6.38 10.73
CA LEU A 23 3.76 6.63 11.55
C LEU A 23 4.93 6.97 10.62
N ALA A 24 5.83 7.88 11.05
CA ALA A 24 7.07 8.14 10.33
C ALA A 24 7.77 6.82 9.97
N PRO A 25 8.42 6.71 8.80
CA PRO A 25 9.05 5.47 8.38
C PRO A 25 10.04 5.02 9.47
N PRO A 26 9.84 3.83 10.08
CA PRO A 26 10.74 3.35 11.10
C PRO A 26 12.05 2.90 10.45
N GLU A 27 13.15 3.05 11.18
CA GLU A 27 14.47 2.59 10.73
C GLU A 27 14.47 1.07 10.57
N VAL A 28 15.01 0.61 9.45
CA VAL A 28 15.20 -0.81 9.14
C VAL A 28 16.58 -1.21 9.64
N THR A 29 16.70 -2.38 10.29
CA THR A 29 18.01 -2.90 10.73
C THR A 29 18.59 -3.80 9.63
N PRO A 30 19.76 -3.46 9.05
CA PRO A 30 20.34 -4.23 7.95
C PRO A 30 20.96 -5.55 8.41
N PHE A 31 21.07 -6.49 7.47
CA PHE A 31 21.82 -7.73 7.59
C PHE A 31 22.82 -7.88 6.44
N PRO A 32 23.92 -8.64 6.63
CA PRO A 32 24.89 -8.92 5.56
C PRO A 32 24.25 -9.55 4.32
N CYS A 33 24.79 -9.23 3.13
CA CYS A 33 24.31 -9.75 1.84
C CYS A 33 24.74 -11.18 1.52
N ASP A 34 25.65 -11.76 2.29
CA ASP A 34 26.17 -13.11 2.06
C ASP A 34 25.29 -14.22 2.65
N ASP A 35 24.15 -13.86 3.26
CA ASP A 35 23.14 -14.80 3.72
C ASP A 35 22.06 -14.99 2.65
N ASP A 36 22.25 -16.03 1.82
CA ASP A 36 21.32 -16.41 0.74
C ASP A 36 19.87 -16.56 1.25
N LEU A 37 19.68 -17.10 2.46
CA LEU A 37 18.35 -17.32 3.02
C LEU A 37 17.67 -16.00 3.40
N VAL A 38 18.43 -15.03 3.93
CA VAL A 38 17.90 -13.68 4.20
C VAL A 38 17.54 -13.00 2.89
N MET A 39 18.38 -13.10 1.86
CA MET A 39 18.14 -12.45 0.57
C MET A 39 16.92 -13.04 -0.17
N GLU A 40 16.82 -14.37 -0.25
CA GLU A 40 15.67 -15.06 -0.85
C GLU A 40 14.36 -14.71 -0.13
N ASN A 41 14.37 -14.70 1.21
CA ASN A 41 13.20 -14.33 2.01
C ASN A 41 12.80 -12.87 1.81
N TRP A 42 13.78 -11.96 1.74
CA TRP A 42 13.55 -10.55 1.49
C TRP A 42 12.94 -10.33 0.10
N VAL A 43 13.52 -10.88 -0.96
CA VAL A 43 12.98 -10.77 -2.33
C VAL A 43 11.58 -11.39 -2.44
N THR A 44 11.33 -12.51 -1.76
CA THR A 44 10.00 -13.11 -1.68
C THR A 44 8.99 -12.16 -1.02
N THR A 45 9.40 -11.47 0.05
CA THR A 45 8.56 -10.50 0.76
C THR A 45 8.26 -9.29 -0.12
N VAL A 46 9.26 -8.74 -0.81
CA VAL A 46 9.12 -7.65 -1.79
C VAL A 46 8.15 -8.06 -2.90
N SER A 47 8.33 -9.26 -3.46
CA SER A 47 7.46 -9.84 -4.49
C SER A 47 6.01 -9.98 -4.05
N PHE A 48 5.81 -10.47 -2.82
CA PHE A 48 4.47 -10.63 -2.26
C PHE A 48 3.80 -9.28 -2.00
N ALA A 49 4.54 -8.30 -1.48
CA ALA A 49 4.05 -6.94 -1.26
C ALA A 49 3.54 -6.32 -2.56
N ARG A 50 4.30 -6.43 -3.67
CA ARG A 50 3.87 -5.96 -4.99
C ARG A 50 2.54 -6.59 -5.41
N ILE A 51 2.42 -7.92 -5.35
CA ILE A 51 1.20 -8.61 -5.78
C ILE A 51 -0.02 -8.11 -5.00
N GLN A 52 0.11 -7.98 -3.68
CA GLN A 52 -0.99 -7.57 -2.81
C GLN A 52 -1.39 -6.11 -3.02
N VAL A 53 -0.42 -5.22 -3.25
CA VAL A 53 -0.67 -3.78 -3.47
C VAL A 53 -1.32 -3.55 -4.82
N LEU A 54 -0.82 -4.22 -5.87
CA LEU A 54 -1.45 -4.16 -7.20
C LEU A 54 -2.88 -4.74 -7.18
N ALA A 55 -3.10 -5.83 -6.46
CA ALA A 55 -4.44 -6.39 -6.29
C ALA A 55 -5.38 -5.41 -5.58
N ALA A 56 -4.94 -4.78 -4.49
CA ALA A 56 -5.67 -3.73 -3.79
C ALA A 56 -6.01 -2.55 -4.72
N TYR A 57 -5.06 -2.07 -5.53
CA TYR A 57 -5.30 -0.98 -6.47
C TYR A 57 -6.28 -1.33 -7.60
N GLN A 58 -6.19 -2.55 -8.12
CA GLN A 58 -7.08 -3.02 -9.17
C GLN A 58 -8.53 -3.13 -8.65
N SER A 59 -8.72 -3.52 -7.38
CA SER A 59 -10.04 -3.57 -6.76
C SER A 59 -10.57 -2.20 -6.35
N THR A 60 -9.73 -1.30 -5.85
CA THR A 60 -10.12 0.01 -5.30
C THR A 60 -11.03 0.80 -6.25
N PHE A 61 -10.64 0.95 -7.52
CA PHE A 61 -11.38 1.78 -8.49
C PHE A 61 -12.66 1.11 -9.04
N GLN A 62 -12.97 -0.09 -8.55
CA GLN A 62 -14.18 -0.84 -8.88
C GLN A 62 -15.12 -0.96 -7.67
N ARG A 63 -14.68 -0.51 -6.49
CA ARG A 63 -15.39 -0.60 -5.21
C ARG A 63 -15.89 0.78 -4.75
N SER A 64 -16.83 0.77 -3.82
CA SER A 64 -17.33 2.01 -3.20
C SER A 64 -16.25 2.64 -2.32
N ARG A 65 -16.37 3.95 -2.04
CA ARG A 65 -15.41 4.69 -1.21
C ARG A 65 -15.24 4.08 0.19
N ASP A 66 -16.33 3.61 0.78
CA ASP A 66 -16.33 2.99 2.11
C ASP A 66 -15.66 1.61 2.10
N GLU A 67 -15.51 0.97 0.94
CA GLU A 67 -14.84 -0.32 0.77
C GLU A 67 -13.34 -0.20 0.50
N VAL A 68 -12.83 1.00 0.19
CA VAL A 68 -11.40 1.26 -0.04
C VAL A 68 -10.58 1.13 1.25
N VAL A 69 -11.24 1.14 2.41
CA VAL A 69 -10.60 0.92 3.70
C VAL A 69 -9.90 -0.45 3.76
N ASP A 70 -10.55 -1.50 3.25
CA ASP A 70 -9.98 -2.85 3.21
C ASP A 70 -8.67 -2.89 2.37
N ASP A 71 -8.66 -2.13 1.29
CA ASP A 71 -7.52 -2.04 0.37
C ASP A 71 -6.38 -1.25 1.04
N MET A 72 -6.70 -0.16 1.76
CA MET A 72 -5.73 0.58 2.58
C MET A 72 -5.13 -0.29 3.70
N GLU A 73 -5.95 -1.09 4.39
CA GLU A 73 -5.47 -2.04 5.40
C GLU A 73 -4.55 -3.10 4.79
N THR A 74 -4.81 -3.52 3.55
CA THR A 74 -3.95 -4.43 2.81
C THR A 74 -2.58 -3.83 2.52
N VAL A 75 -2.52 -2.59 2.02
CA VAL A 75 -1.26 -1.88 1.79
C VAL A 75 -0.50 -1.66 3.12
N LEU A 76 -1.19 -1.24 4.18
CA LEU A 76 -0.59 -1.05 5.50
C LEU A 76 -0.02 -2.35 6.10
N ARG A 77 -0.68 -3.48 5.84
CA ARG A 77 -0.20 -4.81 6.25
C ARG A 77 1.07 -5.18 5.52
N GLN A 78 1.16 -4.95 4.21
CA GLN A 78 2.40 -5.22 3.46
C GLN A 78 3.55 -4.33 3.93
N TYR A 79 3.25 -3.05 4.17
CA TYR A 79 4.20 -2.12 4.74
C TYR A 79 4.78 -2.63 6.06
N ARG A 80 3.93 -3.09 6.99
CA ARG A 80 4.39 -3.66 8.27
C ARG A 80 5.22 -4.94 8.11
N LEU A 81 4.88 -5.80 7.14
CA LEU A 81 5.64 -7.03 6.88
C LEU A 81 7.04 -6.72 6.36
N LEU A 82 7.18 -5.74 5.47
CA LEU A 82 8.49 -5.29 4.98
C LEU A 82 9.36 -4.71 6.09
N LEU A 83 8.77 -3.92 6.98
CA LEU A 83 9.49 -3.39 8.15
C LEU A 83 9.95 -4.45 9.15
N GLN A 84 9.28 -5.61 9.16
CA GLN A 84 9.62 -6.74 10.02
C GLN A 84 10.56 -7.74 9.34
N ALA A 85 10.68 -7.67 8.00
CA ALA A 85 11.60 -8.49 7.26
C ALA A 85 13.03 -8.02 7.54
N GLY A 86 13.97 -8.96 7.66
CA GLY A 86 15.38 -8.62 7.60
C GLY A 86 15.70 -8.11 6.20
N VAL A 87 16.27 -6.92 6.10
CA VAL A 87 16.67 -6.32 4.82
C VAL A 87 18.17 -6.51 4.66
N PRO A 88 18.64 -7.12 3.56
CA PRO A 88 20.07 -7.21 3.29
C PRO A 88 20.62 -5.82 2.96
N GLU A 89 21.88 -5.54 3.33
CA GLU A 89 22.55 -4.23 3.11
C GLU A 89 22.47 -3.74 1.65
N CYS A 90 22.64 -4.64 0.69
CA CYS A 90 22.56 -4.41 -0.74
C CYS A 90 21.12 -4.16 -1.24
N GLY A 91 20.13 -4.54 -0.43
CA GLY A 91 18.72 -4.30 -0.69
C GLY A 91 18.14 -3.06 0.02
N GLU A 92 18.93 -2.33 0.81
CA GLU A 92 18.46 -1.15 1.56
C GLU A 92 17.81 -0.11 0.64
N GLU A 93 18.49 0.26 -0.44
CA GLU A 93 17.98 1.26 -1.39
C GLU A 93 16.67 0.80 -2.04
N VAL A 94 16.61 -0.46 -2.46
CA VAL A 94 15.41 -1.06 -3.07
C VAL A 94 14.25 -1.11 -2.07
N ASN A 95 14.55 -1.43 -0.81
CA ASN A 95 13.56 -1.49 0.26
C ASN A 95 13.02 -0.09 0.59
N ASP A 96 13.88 0.93 0.60
CA ASP A 96 13.48 2.33 0.79
C ASP A 96 12.61 2.84 -0.35
N GLN A 97 12.94 2.48 -1.59
CA GLN A 97 12.10 2.77 -2.75
C GLN A 97 10.72 2.11 -2.59
N LEU A 98 10.66 0.83 -2.21
CA LEU A 98 9.40 0.12 -1.98
C LEU A 98 8.57 0.77 -0.88
N ILE A 99 9.19 1.11 0.26
CA ILE A 99 8.54 1.82 1.37
C ILE A 99 7.92 3.14 0.89
N ASN A 100 8.64 3.92 0.10
CA ASN A 100 8.15 5.19 -0.44
C ASN A 100 6.95 4.99 -1.37
N VAL A 101 7.00 3.97 -2.23
CA VAL A 101 5.89 3.65 -3.14
C VAL A 101 4.64 3.20 -2.38
N LEU A 102 4.80 2.36 -1.34
CA LEU A 102 3.69 1.97 -0.47
C LEU A 102 3.10 3.15 0.30
N TRP A 103 3.94 4.08 0.72
CA TRP A 103 3.51 5.30 1.39
C TRP A 103 2.67 6.19 0.47
N GLN A 104 3.16 6.47 -0.74
CA GLN A 104 2.42 7.22 -1.75
C GLN A 104 1.10 6.55 -2.09
N SER A 105 1.12 5.21 -2.17
CA SER A 105 -0.07 4.40 -2.41
C SER A 105 -1.14 4.60 -1.34
N MET A 106 -0.79 4.54 -0.06
CA MET A 106 -1.74 4.82 1.02
C MET A 106 -2.36 6.21 0.91
N GLY A 107 -1.57 7.24 0.56
CA GLY A 107 -2.05 8.61 0.38
C GLY A 107 -3.06 8.76 -0.76
N MET A 108 -2.84 8.05 -1.87
CA MET A 108 -3.78 8.03 -3.00
C MET A 108 -5.10 7.34 -2.66
N LEU A 109 -5.04 6.17 -1.99
CA LEU A 109 -6.24 5.44 -1.56
C LEU A 109 -7.06 6.28 -0.58
N GLN A 110 -6.40 7.00 0.32
CA GLN A 110 -7.04 7.94 1.23
C GLN A 110 -7.74 9.08 0.48
N ALA A 111 -7.07 9.70 -0.50
CA ALA A 111 -7.64 10.75 -1.34
C ALA A 111 -8.89 10.25 -2.10
N TYR A 112 -8.83 9.04 -2.65
CA TYR A 112 -9.98 8.41 -3.32
C TYR A 112 -11.15 8.17 -2.36
N GLY A 113 -10.88 7.59 -1.18
CA GLY A 113 -11.89 7.36 -0.15
C GLY A 113 -12.53 8.64 0.35
N ASN A 114 -11.76 9.73 0.45
CA ASN A 114 -12.25 11.07 0.77
C ASN A 114 -13.00 11.76 -0.38
N GLY A 115 -13.00 11.16 -1.58
CA GLY A 115 -13.71 11.68 -2.74
C GLY A 115 -13.00 12.81 -3.48
N GLU A 116 -11.68 12.94 -3.31
CA GLU A 116 -10.88 13.86 -4.12
C GLU A 116 -10.93 13.46 -5.60
N ASP A 117 -11.02 14.46 -6.48
CA ASP A 117 -11.00 14.24 -7.92
C ASP A 117 -9.54 14.26 -8.42
N ARG A 118 -9.02 13.09 -8.81
CA ARG A 118 -7.66 12.89 -9.32
C ARG A 118 -7.69 11.93 -10.50
N ASP A 119 -6.67 12.00 -11.36
CA ASP A 119 -6.51 11.04 -12.46
C ASP A 119 -5.95 9.70 -11.96
N TYR A 120 -6.81 8.94 -11.28
CA TYR A 120 -6.45 7.65 -10.69
C TYR A 120 -5.99 6.61 -11.70
N ALA A 121 -6.43 6.71 -12.96
CA ALA A 121 -6.02 5.78 -14.00
C ALA A 121 -4.55 5.99 -14.38
N THR A 122 -4.13 7.25 -14.56
CA THR A 122 -2.73 7.61 -14.78
C THR A 122 -1.86 7.24 -13.58
N MET A 123 -2.30 7.60 -12.36
CA MET A 123 -1.55 7.30 -11.14
C MET A 123 -1.38 5.79 -10.89
N ARG A 124 -2.38 4.96 -11.24
CA ARG A 124 -2.24 3.49 -11.21
C ARG A 124 -1.15 3.01 -12.17
N GLY A 125 -1.11 3.55 -13.38
CA GLY A 125 -0.10 3.17 -14.37
C GLY A 125 1.32 3.55 -13.94
N GLU A 126 1.49 4.72 -13.31
CA GLU A 126 2.77 5.15 -12.72
C GLU A 126 3.19 4.23 -11.58
N LEU A 127 2.27 3.89 -10.68
CA LEU A 127 2.51 2.96 -9.58
C LEU A 127 2.91 1.54 -10.05
N GLU A 128 2.23 1.02 -11.07
CA GLU A 128 2.57 -0.28 -11.66
C GLU A 128 4.00 -0.31 -12.19
N LEU A 129 4.42 0.75 -12.90
CA LEU A 129 5.77 0.88 -13.44
C LEU A 129 6.84 0.99 -12.33
N GLU A 130 6.57 1.77 -11.28
CA GLU A 130 7.50 1.93 -10.16
C GLU A 130 7.69 0.61 -9.38
N LEU A 131 6.60 -0.11 -9.09
CA LEU A 131 6.66 -1.41 -8.42
C LEU A 131 7.38 -2.46 -9.27
N ASP A 132 7.20 -2.45 -10.59
CA ASP A 132 7.89 -3.37 -11.50
C ASP A 132 9.40 -3.13 -11.51
N ALA A 133 9.83 -1.86 -11.57
CA ALA A 133 11.25 -1.50 -11.53
C ALA A 133 11.92 -1.94 -10.21
N ILE A 134 11.28 -1.69 -9.07
CA ILE A 134 11.78 -2.09 -7.74
C ILE A 134 11.98 -3.61 -7.65
N ILE A 135 11.09 -4.38 -8.27
CA ILE A 135 11.17 -5.85 -8.24
C ILE A 135 12.23 -6.38 -9.19
N GLU A 136 12.39 -5.75 -10.35
CA GLU A 136 13.51 -6.04 -11.25
C GLU A 136 14.84 -5.80 -10.53
N ASP A 137 14.97 -4.67 -9.82
CA ASP A 137 16.16 -4.35 -9.04
C ASP A 137 16.38 -5.35 -7.89
N ALA A 138 15.33 -5.70 -7.14
CA ALA A 138 15.40 -6.72 -6.07
C ALA A 138 15.85 -8.09 -6.62
N LEU A 139 15.33 -8.51 -7.78
CA LEU A 139 15.70 -9.77 -8.42
C LEU A 139 17.12 -9.74 -8.97
N ASN A 140 17.57 -8.61 -9.50
CA ASN A 140 18.94 -8.46 -10.00
C ASN A 140 19.97 -8.64 -8.88
N LEU A 141 19.63 -8.30 -7.63
CA LEU A 141 20.50 -8.53 -6.47
C LEU A 141 20.73 -10.02 -6.18
N LEU A 142 19.82 -10.92 -6.58
CA LEU A 142 19.99 -12.38 -6.45
C LEU A 142 20.91 -12.99 -7.53
N ILE A 143 21.21 -12.25 -8.60
CA ILE A 143 21.96 -12.75 -9.77
C ILE A 143 23.44 -12.36 -9.68
N ILE A 144 23.81 -11.42 -8.80
CA ILE A 144 25.19 -10.98 -8.59
C ILE A 144 25.88 -11.98 -7.64
N ASP A 145 26.34 -13.08 -8.23
CA ASP A 145 27.26 -14.07 -7.65
C ASP A 145 28.67 -13.86 -8.23
#